data_AF-A0A6M0L1C7-F1
#
_entry.id   AF-A0A6M0L1C7-F1
#
_cell.length_a   1.000
_cell.length_b   1.000
_cell.length_c   1.000
_cell.angle_alpha   90.00
_cell.angle_beta   90.00
_cell.angle_gamma   90.00
#
_symmetry.space_group_name_H-M   'P 1'
#
loop_
_entity.id
_entity.type
_entity.pdbx_description
1 polymer ?
#
loop_
_entity_poly.entity_id
_entity_poly.type
_entity_poly.pdbx_seq_one_letter_code
_entity_poly.pdbx_strand_id
1 'polypeptide(L)'
;MQKKLNITFNREEDKSTKSSDSLTELYIDSRFNQDDLSLERLHIWHYAIPQKRIESSIQELMKYINSSSENFIVKSAVAHLWFESIHPYDEGNGRIGRAIVNYIFTSLPSLLRLCKNYQI
;
A
#
# COMPACT_ATOMS: atom_id res chain seq x y z
N MET A 1 -17.76 -3.51 -4.86
CA MET A 1 -16.58 -3.64 -5.74
C MET A 1 -15.58 -4.59 -5.08
N GLN A 2 -15.73 -5.88 -5.32
CA GLN A 2 -14.94 -6.92 -4.66
C GLN A 2 -13.51 -6.91 -5.25
N LYS A 3 -12.48 -6.53 -4.47
CA LYS A 3 -11.05 -6.65 -4.89
C LYS A 3 -10.33 -7.82 -4.22
N LYS A 4 -11.08 -8.76 -3.65
CA LYS A 4 -10.54 -10.07 -3.31
C LYS A 4 -10.46 -10.88 -4.60
N LEU A 5 -9.35 -11.58 -4.81
CA LEU A 5 -9.28 -12.68 -5.76
C LEU A 5 -10.14 -13.84 -5.25
N ASN A 6 -11.46 -13.67 -5.28
CA ASN A 6 -12.37 -14.80 -5.30
C ASN A 6 -12.51 -15.27 -6.75
N ILE A 7 -13.00 -16.49 -6.93
CA ILE A 7 -13.13 -17.17 -8.23
C ILE A 7 -14.11 -16.41 -9.17
N THR A 8 -14.75 -15.34 -8.68
CA THR A 8 -15.84 -14.59 -9.31
C THR A 8 -15.46 -13.16 -9.71
N PHE A 9 -14.18 -12.77 -9.59
CA PHE A 9 -13.71 -11.41 -9.87
C PHE A 9 -13.78 -11.07 -11.39
N ASN A 10 -14.57 -10.06 -11.76
CA ASN A 10 -14.64 -9.51 -13.12
C ASN A 10 -13.92 -8.16 -13.22
N ARG A 11 -12.90 -8.11 -14.08
CA ARG A 11 -11.92 -7.03 -14.20
C ARG A 11 -12.35 -5.89 -15.13
N GLU A 12 -13.32 -6.11 -16.00
CA GLU A 12 -13.77 -5.10 -16.97
C GLU A 12 -14.53 -3.93 -16.31
N GLU A 13 -15.03 -4.13 -15.09
CA GLU A 13 -15.87 -3.17 -14.38
C GLU A 13 -15.11 -2.25 -13.39
N ASP A 14 -13.84 -2.53 -13.08
CA ASP A 14 -13.08 -1.73 -12.11
C ASP A 14 -12.37 -0.53 -12.75
N LYS A 15 -12.84 0.67 -12.38
CA LYS A 15 -12.33 1.97 -12.86
C LYS A 15 -11.35 2.65 -11.89
N SER A 16 -11.10 2.12 -10.70
CA SER A 16 -10.59 2.96 -9.59
C SER A 16 -9.08 2.92 -9.31
N THR A 17 -8.30 1.92 -9.73
CA THR A 17 -6.84 1.87 -9.37
C THR A 17 -5.97 1.15 -10.40
N LYS A 18 -6.10 1.44 -11.70
CA LYS A 18 -5.25 0.78 -12.71
C LYS A 18 -3.76 1.16 -12.66
N SER A 19 -3.40 2.31 -12.07
CA SER A 19 -2.01 2.81 -12.12
C SER A 19 -1.22 2.70 -10.81
N SER A 20 -1.85 2.84 -9.64
CA SER A 20 -1.14 2.73 -8.34
C SER A 20 -0.72 1.30 -8.02
N ASP A 21 -1.55 0.33 -8.40
CA ASP A 21 -1.39 -1.07 -7.99
C ASP A 21 -0.25 -1.73 -8.81
N SER A 22 0.00 -1.27 -10.04
CA SER A 22 1.02 -1.84 -10.93
C SER A 22 2.46 -1.61 -10.50
N LEU A 23 2.78 -0.46 -9.89
CA LEU A 23 4.16 -0.14 -9.45
C LEU A 23 4.61 -1.02 -8.29
N THR A 24 3.67 -1.30 -7.42
CA THR A 24 3.84 -2.09 -6.22
C THR A 24 4.06 -3.57 -6.52
N GLU A 25 3.24 -4.11 -7.41
CA GLU A 25 3.34 -5.49 -7.89
C GLU A 25 4.67 -5.73 -8.62
N LEU A 26 5.09 -4.75 -9.43
CA LEU A 26 6.40 -4.74 -10.07
C LEU A 26 7.55 -4.81 -9.04
N TYR A 27 7.45 -4.06 -7.94
CA TYR A 27 8.48 -4.07 -6.90
C TYR A 27 8.55 -5.42 -6.18
N ILE A 28 7.41 -6.01 -5.82
CA ILE A 28 7.37 -7.33 -5.18
C ILE A 28 7.92 -8.40 -6.13
N ASP A 29 7.47 -8.43 -7.38
CA ASP A 29 7.94 -9.41 -8.37
C ASP A 29 9.45 -9.28 -8.62
N SER A 30 9.96 -8.06 -8.81
CA SER A 30 11.41 -7.84 -9.00
C SER A 30 12.27 -8.24 -7.79
N ARG A 31 11.71 -8.20 -6.57
CA ARG A 31 12.44 -8.54 -5.34
C ARG A 31 12.47 -10.04 -5.05
N PHE A 32 11.40 -10.77 -5.39
CA PHE A 32 11.23 -12.16 -4.97
C PHE A 32 11.24 -13.15 -6.13
N ASN A 33 11.06 -12.70 -7.37
CA ASN A 33 10.98 -13.55 -8.55
C ASN A 33 12.23 -13.39 -9.43
N GLN A 34 13.00 -14.47 -9.58
CA GLN A 34 14.27 -14.48 -10.32
C GLN A 34 14.17 -15.06 -11.73
N ASP A 35 12.96 -15.44 -12.16
CA ASP A 35 12.72 -15.96 -13.50
C ASP A 35 12.83 -14.84 -14.55
N ASP A 36 12.89 -15.22 -15.84
CA ASP A 36 12.88 -14.26 -16.95
C ASP A 36 11.55 -13.50 -17.06
N LEU A 37 11.62 -12.22 -17.42
CA LEU A 37 10.45 -11.37 -17.57
C LEU A 37 9.66 -11.77 -18.83
N SER A 38 8.50 -12.42 -18.65
CA SER A 38 7.60 -12.81 -19.74
C SER A 38 6.40 -11.86 -19.85
N LEU A 39 5.78 -11.80 -21.04
CA LEU A 39 4.53 -11.03 -21.29
C LEU A 39 3.40 -11.48 -20.36
N GLU A 40 3.34 -12.77 -20.04
CA GLU A 40 2.37 -13.33 -19.10
C GLU A 40 2.62 -12.83 -17.67
N ARG A 41 3.88 -12.81 -17.21
CA ARG A 41 4.26 -12.26 -15.90
C ARG A 41 3.96 -10.77 -15.78
N LEU A 42 4.18 -10.01 -16.85
CA LEU A 42 3.85 -8.59 -16.91
C LEU A 42 2.34 -8.33 -16.72
N HIS A 43 1.49 -9.25 -17.19
CA HIS A 43 0.03 -9.18 -17.03
C HIS A 43 -0.46 -9.67 -15.66
N ILE A 44 0.35 -10.41 -14.89
CA ILE A 44 0.03 -10.90 -13.55
C ILE A 44 0.28 -9.82 -12.48
N TRP A 45 0.87 -8.67 -12.78
CA TRP A 45 1.18 -7.60 -11.83
C TRP A 45 -0.03 -6.80 -11.32
N HIS A 46 -0.98 -7.53 -10.76
CA HIS A 46 -2.27 -7.07 -10.27
C HIS A 46 -2.78 -7.93 -9.10
N TYR A 47 -1.89 -8.68 -8.43
CA TYR A 47 -2.26 -9.70 -7.47
C TYR A 47 -1.64 -9.38 -6.10
N ALA A 48 -2.49 -8.87 -5.21
CA ALA A 48 -2.19 -8.71 -3.79
C ALA A 48 -1.44 -9.92 -3.21
N ILE A 49 -0.64 -9.68 -2.17
CA ILE A 49 0.14 -10.76 -1.54
C ILE A 49 -0.75 -11.93 -1.09
N PRO A 50 -0.23 -13.17 -1.08
CA PRO A 50 -1.00 -14.34 -0.65
C PRO A 50 -1.63 -14.13 0.73
N GLN A 51 -2.90 -14.51 0.89
CA GLN A 51 -3.67 -14.27 2.12
C GLN A 51 -2.95 -14.72 3.41
N LYS A 52 -2.20 -15.83 3.33
CA LYS A 52 -1.42 -16.38 4.45
C LYS A 52 -0.29 -15.46 4.96
N ARG A 53 0.12 -14.46 4.17
CA ARG A 53 1.20 -13.51 4.50
C ARG A 53 0.69 -12.13 4.93
N ILE A 54 -0.60 -11.84 4.74
CA ILE A 54 -1.19 -10.52 5.05
C ILE A 54 -0.91 -10.12 6.50
N GLU A 55 -1.20 -11.00 7.46
CA GLU A 55 -1.06 -10.70 8.88
C GLU A 55 0.40 -10.36 9.25
N SER A 56 1.35 -11.20 8.85
CA SER A 56 2.77 -10.96 9.11
C SER A 56 3.28 -9.68 8.45
N SER A 57 2.85 -9.40 7.22
CA SER A 57 3.28 -8.19 6.50
C SER A 57 2.69 -6.91 7.11
N ILE A 58 1.47 -6.95 7.62
CA ILE A 58 0.90 -5.82 8.38
C ILE A 58 1.67 -5.61 9.69
N GLN A 59 2.03 -6.66 10.40
CA GLN A 59 2.84 -6.53 11.63
C GLN A 59 4.21 -5.91 11.36
N GLU A 60 4.88 -6.32 10.28
CA GLU A 60 6.14 -5.74 9.83
C GLU A 60 6.00 -4.25 9.45
N LEU A 61 4.94 -3.89 8.72
CA LEU A 61 4.63 -2.51 8.38
C LEU A 61 4.40 -1.66 9.64
N MET A 62 3.62 -2.16 10.60
CA MET A 62 3.37 -1.45 11.86
C MET A 62 4.65 -1.27 12.67
N LYS A 63 5.52 -2.28 12.71
CA LYS A 63 6.84 -2.17 13.34
C LYS A 63 7.67 -1.07 12.65
N TYR A 64 7.73 -1.08 11.32
CA TYR A 64 8.44 -0.06 10.55
C TYR A 64 7.94 1.37 10.83
N ILE A 65 6.62 1.58 10.81
CA ILE A 65 6.02 2.91 11.08
C ILE A 65 6.45 3.42 12.46
N ASN A 66 6.41 2.55 13.47
CA ASN A 66 6.68 2.91 14.87
C ASN A 66 8.17 3.06 15.20
N SER A 67 9.06 2.31 14.54
CA SER A 67 10.48 2.27 14.91
C SER A 67 11.43 2.95 13.92
N SER A 68 11.00 3.23 12.69
CA SER A 68 11.88 3.85 11.68
C SER A 68 12.33 5.24 12.11
N SER A 69 13.62 5.53 11.98
CA SER A 69 14.22 6.85 12.22
C SER A 69 14.25 7.73 10.95
N GLU A 70 13.65 7.28 9.86
CA GLU A 70 13.63 8.03 8.60
C GLU A 70 12.81 9.32 8.72
N ASN A 71 13.12 10.28 7.84
CA ASN A 71 12.34 11.49 7.69
C ASN A 71 10.87 11.12 7.40
N PHE A 72 9.94 11.87 8.00
CA PHE A 72 8.50 11.61 7.91
C PHE A 72 7.96 11.57 6.47
N ILE A 73 8.53 12.33 5.53
CA ILE A 73 8.14 12.29 4.12
C ILE A 73 8.46 10.91 3.54
N VAL A 74 9.71 10.46 3.70
CA VAL A 74 10.17 9.14 3.23
C VAL A 74 9.37 8.03 3.91
N LYS A 75 9.24 8.10 5.24
CA LYS A 75 8.47 7.14 6.02
C LYS A 75 7.03 7.02 5.54
N SER A 76 6.37 8.16 5.28
CA SER A 76 4.99 8.18 4.80
C SER A 76 4.85 7.59 3.39
N ALA A 77 5.80 7.89 2.49
CA ALA A 77 5.80 7.35 1.13
C ALA A 77 6.01 5.83 1.12
N VAL A 78 6.98 5.35 1.89
CA VAL A 78 7.25 3.91 2.05
C VAL A 78 6.08 3.21 2.71
N ALA A 79 5.51 3.75 3.79
CA ALA A 79 4.37 3.15 4.47
C ALA A 79 3.13 3.07 3.57
N HIS A 80 2.87 4.10 2.75
CA HIS A 80 1.77 4.09 1.78
C HIS A 80 1.99 3.03 0.71
N LEU A 81 3.17 3.03 0.08
CA LEU A 81 3.49 2.06 -0.96
C LEU A 81 3.40 0.62 -0.42
N TRP A 82 4.00 0.37 0.75
CA TRP A 82 3.99 -0.95 1.39
C TRP A 82 2.57 -1.39 1.77
N PHE A 83 1.73 -0.50 2.31
CA PHE A 83 0.34 -0.83 2.60
C PHE A 83 -0.46 -1.20 1.34
N GLU A 84 -0.34 -0.41 0.26
CA GLU A 84 -0.97 -0.74 -1.03
C GLU A 84 -0.43 -2.05 -1.60
N SER A 85 0.80 -2.43 -1.24
CA SER A 85 1.41 -3.73 -1.61
C SER A 85 0.81 -4.91 -0.90
N ILE A 86 0.44 -4.72 0.35
CA ILE A 86 -0.21 -5.76 1.12
C ILE A 86 -1.65 -5.94 0.65
N HIS A 87 -2.31 -4.84 0.27
CA HIS A 87 -3.71 -4.77 -0.18
C HIS A 87 -4.66 -5.64 0.68
N PRO A 88 -4.68 -5.46 2.01
CA PRO A 88 -5.27 -6.43 2.94
C PRO A 88 -6.80 -6.53 2.90
N TYR A 89 -7.48 -5.51 2.37
CA TYR A 89 -8.95 -5.43 2.38
C TYR A 89 -9.55 -5.57 0.98
N ASP A 90 -10.81 -5.98 0.91
CA ASP A 90 -11.54 -6.12 -0.36
C ASP A 90 -11.89 -4.74 -0.98
N GLU A 91 -11.98 -3.70 -0.16
CA GLU A 91 -12.18 -2.31 -0.58
C GLU A 91 -11.53 -1.35 0.40
N GLY A 92 -11.27 -0.12 -0.07
CA GLY A 92 -10.87 0.97 0.80
C GLY A 92 -9.39 1.01 1.15
N ASN A 93 -8.55 0.16 0.55
CA ASN A 93 -7.09 0.20 0.72
C ASN A 93 -6.55 1.61 0.45
N GLY A 94 -6.88 2.21 -0.71
CA GLY A 94 -6.51 3.60 -0.99
C GLY A 94 -6.95 4.61 0.08
N ARG A 95 -8.11 4.43 0.74
CA ARG A 95 -8.54 5.32 1.83
C ARG A 95 -7.68 5.12 3.07
N ILE A 96 -7.38 3.88 3.42
CA ILE A 96 -6.57 3.51 4.58
C ILE A 96 -5.10 3.90 4.34
N GLY A 97 -4.53 3.65 3.16
CA GLY A 97 -3.19 4.08 2.77
C GLY A 97 -3.00 5.59 2.92
N ARG A 98 -3.96 6.38 2.42
CA ARG A 98 -3.96 7.85 2.64
C ARG A 98 -4.13 8.24 4.11
N ALA A 99 -4.95 7.51 4.87
CA ALA A 99 -5.10 7.76 6.30
C ALA A 99 -3.79 7.48 7.06
N ILE A 100 -3.03 6.44 6.68
CA ILE A 100 -1.70 6.14 7.24
C ILE A 100 -0.72 7.28 6.94
N VAL A 101 -0.69 7.79 5.71
CA VAL A 101 0.11 8.98 5.36
C VAL A 101 -0.24 10.14 6.28
N ASN A 102 -1.53 10.49 6.37
CA ASN A 102 -1.99 11.59 7.22
C ASN A 102 -1.60 11.38 8.69
N TYR A 103 -1.75 10.17 9.21
CA TYR A 103 -1.35 9.83 10.57
C TYR A 103 0.15 10.13 10.81
N ILE A 104 1.03 9.69 9.92
CA ILE A 104 2.47 9.94 10.03
C ILE A 104 2.78 11.44 10.00
N PHE A 105 2.14 12.20 9.11
CA PHE A 105 2.31 13.66 9.05
C PHE A 105 1.79 14.37 10.31
N THR A 106 0.64 13.95 10.84
CA THR A 106 0.06 14.53 12.06
C THR A 106 0.77 14.10 13.34
N SER A 107 1.57 13.03 13.31
CA SER A 107 2.37 12.62 14.46
C SER A 107 3.56 13.57 14.72
N LEU A 108 3.78 14.56 13.85
CA LEU A 108 4.76 15.63 14.05
C LEU A 108 4.23 16.72 14.98
N PRO A 109 4.89 16.98 16.13
CA PRO A 109 4.49 18.05 17.04
C PRO A 109 4.43 19.43 16.36
N SER A 110 5.35 19.69 15.44
CA SER A 110 5.45 20.94 14.69
C SER A 110 4.25 21.18 13.77
N LEU A 111 3.75 20.10 13.15
CA LEU A 111 2.66 20.16 12.19
C LEU A 111 1.31 20.24 12.90
N LEU A 112 1.14 19.51 14.01
CA LEU A 112 0.01 19.71 14.94
C LEU A 112 -0.07 21.14 15.47
N ARG A 113 1.09 21.74 15.79
CA ARG A 113 1.15 23.12 16.26
C ARG A 113 0.74 24.12 15.16
N LEU A 114 1.12 23.86 13.92
CA LEU A 114 0.70 24.64 12.75
C LEU A 114 -0.80 24.52 12.51
N CYS A 115 -1.36 23.31 12.53
CA CYS A 115 -2.80 23.09 12.38
C CYS A 115 -3.62 23.73 13.51
N LYS A 116 -3.13 23.72 14.75
CA LYS A 116 -3.80 24.42 15.87
C LYS A 116 -3.78 25.95 15.73
N ASN A 117 -2.76 26.50 15.09
CA ASN A 117 -2.62 27.95 14.90
C ASN A 117 -3.40 28.48 13.69
N TYR A 118 -3.83 27.60 12.77
CA TYR A 118 -4.68 27.94 11.62
C TYR A 118 -6.06 27.29 11.75
N GLN A 119 -6.80 27.62 12.82
CA GLN A 119 -8.22 27.27 12.91
C GLN A 119 -8.98 27.82 11.70
N ILE A 120 -9.46 26.92 10.84
CA ILE A 120 -10.66 27.09 10.01
C ILE A 120 -11.82 26.50 10.81
#